data_AF-A0A7Y3NGB6-F1
#
_entry.id   AF-A0A7Y3NGB6-F1
#
_cell.length_a   1.000
_cell.length_b   1.000
_cell.length_c   1.000
_cell.angle_alpha   90.00
_cell.angle_beta   90.00
_cell.angle_gamma   90.00
#
_symmetry.space_group_name_H-M   'P 1'
#
loop_
_entity.id
_entity.type
_entity.pdbx_description
1 polymer ?
#
loop_
_entity_poly.entity_id
_entity_poly.type
_entity_poly.pdbx_seq_one_letter_code
_entity_poly.pdbx_strand_id
1 'polypeptide(L)'
;MQTKNQDIINLIEKMSEHFRLNVATVYLRPAFFRLDLKRDDWDHIENLTEKNALYRQQGYHLDELYGWILSFARFVNQARRQILPDARGIALGALREAGADKKIKAEMAAANFSSNLGVLGAMLLELLDRVKIEDELNAQGKPPIWKKEAAVPEILELLAP
;
A
#
# COMPACT_ATOMS: atom_id res chain seq x y z
N MET A 1 0.60 -20.94 4.57
CA MET A 1 0.62 -21.65 3.25
C MET A 1 1.37 -20.76 2.27
N GLN A 2 2.23 -21.28 1.40
CA GLN A 2 3.01 -20.46 0.46
C GLN A 2 2.40 -20.46 -0.93
N THR A 3 2.41 -19.32 -1.62
CA THR A 3 1.98 -19.18 -3.01
C THR A 3 3.07 -18.57 -3.90
N LYS A 4 3.13 -19.06 -5.15
CA LYS A 4 3.94 -18.49 -6.24
C LYS A 4 3.05 -18.01 -7.40
N ASN A 5 1.80 -17.68 -7.09
CA ASN A 5 0.84 -17.25 -8.09
C ASN A 5 1.34 -15.98 -8.81
N GLN A 6 1.56 -16.09 -10.12
CA GLN A 6 2.14 -15.03 -10.93
C GLN A 6 1.26 -13.77 -10.97
N ASP A 7 -0.06 -13.92 -10.84
CA ASP A 7 -1.01 -12.81 -10.84
C ASP A 7 -0.92 -11.99 -9.55
N ILE A 8 -0.64 -12.63 -8.41
CA ILE A 8 -0.36 -11.97 -7.14
C ILE A 8 0.99 -11.25 -7.21
N ILE A 9 2.02 -11.93 -7.72
CA ILE A 9 3.37 -11.40 -7.89
C ILE A 9 3.34 -10.11 -8.75
N ASN A 10 2.72 -10.19 -9.92
CA ASN A 10 2.63 -9.06 -10.86
C ASN A 10 1.88 -7.87 -10.27
N LEU A 11 0.81 -8.13 -9.50
CA LEU A 11 0.04 -7.09 -8.85
C LEU A 11 0.83 -6.39 -7.74
N ILE A 12 1.57 -7.16 -6.92
CA ILE A 12 2.47 -6.61 -5.91
C ILE A 12 3.54 -5.70 -6.55
N GLU A 13 4.11 -6.11 -7.68
CA GLU A 13 5.10 -5.32 -8.41
C GLU A 13 4.52 -4.01 -8.93
N LYS A 14 3.36 -4.08 -9.59
CA LYS A 14 2.65 -2.89 -10.07
C LYS A 14 2.29 -1.94 -8.93
N MET A 15 1.85 -2.49 -7.80
CA MET A 15 1.50 -1.70 -6.62
C MET A 15 2.73 -1.05 -5.99
N SER A 16 3.85 -1.76 -5.90
CA SER A 16 5.14 -1.23 -5.46
C SER A 16 5.61 -0.07 -6.33
N GLU A 17 5.55 -0.23 -7.65
CA GLU A 17 5.90 0.82 -8.60
C GLU A 17 4.99 2.04 -8.45
N HIS A 18 3.67 1.83 -8.41
CA HIS A 18 2.69 2.91 -8.21
C HIS A 18 2.92 3.65 -6.90
N PHE A 19 3.14 2.92 -5.80
CA PHE A 19 3.44 3.51 -4.50
C PHE A 19 4.68 4.42 -4.59
N ARG A 20 5.79 3.92 -5.14
CA ARG A 20 7.05 4.69 -5.19
C ARG A 20 6.97 5.91 -6.12
N LEU A 21 6.35 5.76 -7.28
CA LEU A 21 6.33 6.81 -8.32
C LEU A 21 5.25 7.87 -8.07
N ASN A 22 4.10 7.48 -7.51
CA ASN A 22 2.90 8.32 -7.49
C ASN A 22 2.43 8.70 -6.08
N VAL A 23 2.79 7.94 -5.04
CA VAL A 23 2.34 8.17 -3.66
C VAL A 23 3.50 8.66 -2.78
N ALA A 24 4.56 7.85 -2.65
CA ALA A 24 5.76 8.10 -1.85
C ALA A 24 6.79 9.00 -2.56
N THR A 25 6.30 10.03 -3.27
CA THR A 25 7.13 11.00 -3.97
C THR A 25 8.00 11.78 -2.99
N VAL A 26 9.12 12.32 -3.46
CA VAL A 26 10.04 13.12 -2.63
C VAL A 26 9.35 14.30 -1.93
N TYR A 27 8.25 14.82 -2.49
CA TYR A 27 7.52 15.97 -1.96
C TYR A 27 6.55 15.59 -0.82
N LEU A 28 6.01 14.38 -0.84
CA LEU A 28 4.99 13.92 0.12
C LEU A 28 5.55 12.95 1.16
N ARG A 29 6.63 12.24 0.84
CA ARG A 29 7.30 11.29 1.74
C ARG A 29 7.66 11.89 3.11
N PRO A 30 8.09 13.15 3.25
CA PRO A 30 8.35 13.73 4.57
C PRO A 30 7.12 13.77 5.49
N ALA A 31 5.91 13.84 4.94
CA ALA A 31 4.69 13.81 5.75
C ALA A 31 4.34 12.42 6.28
N PHE A 32 4.96 11.36 5.75
CA PHE A 32 4.70 10.00 6.20
C PHE A 32 5.14 9.78 7.65
N PHE A 33 6.13 10.55 8.12
CA PHE A 33 6.54 10.57 9.53
C PHE A 33 5.46 11.10 10.50
N ARG A 34 4.40 11.74 9.97
CA ARG A 34 3.27 12.20 10.79
C ARG A 34 2.23 11.12 11.02
N LEU A 35 2.28 10.04 10.25
CA LEU A 35 1.33 8.93 10.37
C LEU A 35 1.64 8.13 11.64
N ASP A 36 0.60 7.81 12.38
CA ASP A 36 0.66 6.97 13.58
C ASP A 36 0.58 5.50 13.16
N LEU A 37 1.56 5.07 12.37
CA LEU A 37 1.75 3.69 11.96
C LEU A 37 2.76 3.04 12.89
N LYS A 38 2.46 1.80 13.31
CA LYS A 38 3.39 1.03 14.13
C LYS A 38 4.62 0.68 13.30
N ARG A 39 5.72 0.37 13.98
CA ARG A 39 6.95 -0.08 13.30
C ARG A 39 6.69 -1.27 12.37
N ASP A 40 5.92 -2.25 12.86
CA ASP A 40 5.57 -3.43 12.07
C ASP A 40 4.77 -3.07 10.80
N ASP A 41 3.94 -2.01 10.84
CA ASP A 41 3.22 -1.55 9.65
C ASP A 41 4.18 -1.00 8.60
N TRP A 42 5.22 -0.28 9.01
CA TRP A 42 6.26 0.21 8.10
C TRP A 42 7.11 -0.94 7.54
N ASP A 43 7.50 -1.90 8.37
CA ASP A 43 8.27 -3.06 7.95
C ASP A 43 7.49 -3.91 6.92
N HIS A 44 6.18 -4.08 7.12
CA HIS A 44 5.28 -4.71 6.16
C HIS A 44 5.18 -3.93 4.84
N ILE A 45 5.07 -2.61 4.93
CA ILE A 45 5.02 -1.75 3.74
C ILE A 45 6.30 -1.92 2.93
N GLU A 46 7.46 -1.86 3.59
CA GLU A 46 8.77 -2.06 2.98
C GLU A 46 8.91 -3.45 2.36
N ASN A 47 8.41 -4.50 3.03
CA ASN A 47 8.44 -5.86 2.49
C ASN A 47 7.73 -5.97 1.14
N LEU A 48 6.56 -5.33 1.04
CA LEU A 48 5.75 -5.37 -0.17
C LEU A 48 6.31 -4.44 -1.27
N THR A 49 6.95 -3.33 -0.91
CA THR A 49 7.44 -2.36 -1.91
C THR A 49 8.89 -2.55 -2.32
N GLU A 50 9.79 -2.86 -1.40
CA GLU A 50 11.24 -2.84 -1.63
C GLU A 50 11.85 -4.24 -1.64
N LYS A 51 11.35 -5.14 -0.78
CA LYS A 51 11.92 -6.49 -0.60
C LYS A 51 11.16 -7.58 -1.36
N ASN A 52 10.13 -7.24 -2.14
CA ASN A 52 9.29 -8.20 -2.87
C ASN A 52 10.06 -9.12 -3.86
N ALA A 53 11.22 -8.67 -4.35
CA ALA A 53 12.07 -9.47 -5.23
C ALA A 53 12.59 -10.75 -4.55
N LEU A 54 12.82 -10.72 -3.24
CA LEU A 54 13.26 -11.89 -2.45
C LEU A 54 12.14 -12.94 -2.37
N TYR A 55 10.91 -12.47 -2.14
CA TYR A 55 9.73 -13.31 -2.03
C TYR A 55 9.28 -13.90 -3.37
N ARG A 56 9.61 -13.25 -4.50
CA ARG A 56 9.31 -13.78 -5.84
C ARG A 56 9.87 -15.19 -6.06
N GLN A 57 11.08 -15.47 -5.55
CA GLN A 57 11.73 -16.76 -5.73
C GLN A 57 11.22 -17.81 -4.73
N GLN A 58 10.97 -17.38 -3.48
CA GLN A 58 10.62 -18.26 -2.37
C GLN A 58 9.12 -18.59 -2.31
N GLY A 59 8.28 -17.67 -2.78
CA GLY A 59 6.83 -17.69 -2.59
C GLY A 59 6.42 -16.84 -1.39
N TYR A 60 5.19 -16.35 -1.40
CA TYR A 60 4.62 -15.54 -0.32
C TYR A 60 3.81 -16.42 0.62
N HIS A 61 3.95 -16.19 1.92
CA HIS A 61 3.04 -16.77 2.90
C HIS A 61 1.71 -16.02 2.87
N LEU A 62 0.60 -16.73 2.68
CA LEU A 62 -0.74 -16.15 2.61
C LEU A 62 -1.11 -15.41 3.91
N ASP A 63 -0.72 -15.96 5.06
CA ASP A 63 -0.86 -15.36 6.38
C ASP A 63 -0.10 -14.02 6.51
N GLU A 64 1.13 -13.94 5.99
CA GLU A 64 1.90 -12.70 5.96
C GLU A 64 1.25 -11.67 5.02
N LEU A 65 0.74 -12.11 3.85
CA LEU A 65 0.09 -11.21 2.89
C LEU A 65 -1.11 -10.49 3.49
N TYR A 66 -1.95 -11.15 4.29
CA TYR A 66 -3.05 -10.48 4.97
C TYR A 66 -2.54 -9.38 5.92
N GLY A 67 -1.48 -9.65 6.68
CA GLY A 67 -0.84 -8.66 7.55
C GLY A 67 -0.29 -7.47 6.76
N TRP A 68 0.37 -7.73 5.62
CA TRP A 68 0.93 -6.65 4.80
C TRP A 68 -0.13 -5.79 4.13
N ILE A 69 -1.19 -6.42 3.60
CA ILE A 69 -2.34 -5.71 3.02
C ILE A 69 -2.99 -4.82 4.09
N LEU A 70 -3.15 -5.32 5.32
CA LEU A 70 -3.70 -4.55 6.43
C LEU A 70 -2.86 -3.32 6.77
N SER A 71 -1.54 -3.48 6.91
CA SER A 71 -0.64 -2.36 7.17
C SER A 71 -0.68 -1.30 6.07
N PHE A 72 -0.76 -1.74 4.81
CA PHE A 72 -0.96 -0.84 3.67
C PHE A 72 -2.34 -0.14 3.68
N ALA A 73 -3.40 -0.84 4.05
CA ALA A 73 -4.74 -0.26 4.18
C ALA A 73 -4.78 0.82 5.27
N ARG A 74 -4.12 0.58 6.41
CA ARG A 74 -3.94 1.58 7.47
C ARG A 74 -3.19 2.79 6.97
N PHE A 75 -2.11 2.60 6.22
CA PHE A 75 -1.41 3.71 5.57
C PHE A 75 -2.33 4.53 4.67
N VAL A 76 -3.09 3.89 3.78
CA VAL A 76 -4.01 4.61 2.86
C VAL A 76 -5.04 5.40 3.65
N ASN A 77 -5.66 4.80 4.67
CA ASN A 77 -6.65 5.46 5.51
C ASN A 77 -6.06 6.68 6.24
N GLN A 78 -4.91 6.51 6.89
CA GLN A 78 -4.28 7.61 7.61
C GLN A 78 -3.78 8.70 6.67
N ALA A 79 -3.22 8.35 5.50
CA ALA A 79 -2.80 9.32 4.50
C ALA A 79 -3.98 10.16 3.99
N ARG A 80 -5.15 9.55 3.76
CA ARG A 80 -6.40 10.27 3.40
C ARG A 80 -6.83 11.24 4.51
N ARG A 81 -6.66 10.88 5.78
CA ARG A 81 -7.14 11.69 6.92
C ARG A 81 -6.16 12.78 7.36
N GLN A 82 -4.86 12.52 7.26
CA GLN A 82 -3.82 13.35 7.89
C GLN A 82 -2.94 14.10 6.89
N ILE A 83 -2.73 13.56 5.70
CA ILE A 83 -1.85 14.16 4.68
C ILE A 83 -2.67 14.86 3.61
N LEU A 84 -3.68 14.18 3.07
CA LEU A 84 -4.48 14.68 1.96
C LEU A 84 -5.07 16.08 2.19
N PRO A 85 -5.61 16.43 3.38
CA PRO A 85 -6.17 17.76 3.62
C PRO A 85 -5.19 18.92 3.43
N ASP A 86 -3.89 18.68 3.63
CA ASP A 86 -2.82 19.68 3.48
C ASP A 86 -1.72 19.20 2.51
N ALA A 87 -2.05 18.34 1.54
CA ALA A 87 -1.06 17.76 0.63
C ALA A 87 -0.27 18.84 -0.13
N ARG A 88 -0.92 19.96 -0.48
CA ARG A 88 -0.28 21.08 -1.15
C ARG A 88 0.69 21.83 -0.23
N GLY A 89 0.29 22.15 1.00
CA GLY A 89 1.16 22.83 1.97
C GLY A 89 2.38 21.98 2.31
N ILE A 90 2.19 20.68 2.49
CA ILE A 90 3.25 19.69 2.69
C ILE A 90 4.21 19.66 1.50
N ALA A 91 3.70 19.47 0.28
CA ALA A 91 4.52 19.33 -0.91
C ALA A 91 5.34 20.60 -1.20
N LEU A 92 4.75 21.77 -1.00
CA LEU A 92 5.43 23.05 -1.17
C LEU A 92 6.39 23.35 0.00
N GLY A 93 6.05 22.97 1.22
CA GLY A 93 6.91 23.14 2.40
C GLY A 93 8.20 22.32 2.34
N ALA A 94 8.21 21.24 1.57
CA ALA A 94 9.42 20.45 1.28
C ALA A 94 10.43 21.19 0.38
N LEU A 95 10.04 22.31 -0.23
CA LEU A 95 10.87 23.08 -1.16
C LEU A 95 11.55 24.26 -0.46
N ARG A 96 12.71 24.02 0.16
CA ARG A 96 13.61 25.13 0.55
C ARG A 96 14.36 25.62 -0.70
N GLU A 97 14.05 26.83 -1.16
CA GLU A 97 14.69 27.52 -2.30
C GLU A 97 14.71 26.70 -3.61
N ALA A 98 13.58 26.09 -3.96
CA ALA A 98 13.48 25.31 -5.18
C ALA A 98 13.11 26.16 -6.40
N GLY A 99 13.78 25.95 -7.54
CA GLY A 99 13.43 26.57 -8.82
C GLY A 99 12.02 26.18 -9.31
N ALA A 100 11.50 26.94 -10.29
CA ALA A 100 10.13 26.84 -10.79
C ALA A 100 9.69 25.40 -11.15
N ASP A 101 10.57 24.60 -11.75
CA ASP A 101 10.26 23.22 -12.15
C ASP A 101 9.92 22.30 -10.98
N LYS A 102 10.65 22.42 -9.87
CA LYS A 102 10.40 21.62 -8.66
C LYS A 102 9.07 22.02 -8.01
N LYS A 103 8.73 23.31 -8.06
CA LYS A 103 7.44 23.81 -7.59
C LYS A 103 6.29 23.19 -8.38
N ILE A 104 6.37 23.19 -9.71
CA ILE A 104 5.35 22.57 -10.57
C ILE A 104 5.19 21.08 -10.24
N LYS A 105 6.30 20.35 -10.11
CA LYS A 105 6.26 18.91 -9.76
C LYS A 105 5.64 18.65 -8.38
N ALA A 106 5.93 19.49 -7.40
CA ALA A 106 5.33 19.39 -6.07
C ALA A 106 3.82 19.67 -6.10
N GLU A 107 3.39 20.70 -6.84
CA GLU A 107 1.97 21.01 -7.02
C GLU A 107 1.23 19.88 -7.74
N MET A 108 1.83 19.30 -8.79
CA MET A 108 1.27 18.12 -9.47
C MET A 108 1.15 16.92 -8.55
N ALA A 109 2.18 16.64 -7.74
CA ALA A 109 2.16 15.53 -6.78
C ALA A 109 1.02 15.71 -5.76
N ALA A 110 0.85 16.92 -5.22
CA ALA A 110 -0.23 17.23 -4.30
C ALA A 110 -1.62 17.13 -4.96
N ALA A 111 -1.79 17.70 -6.16
CA ALA A 111 -3.06 17.67 -6.89
C ALA A 111 -3.51 16.25 -7.24
N ASN A 112 -2.58 15.36 -7.57
CA ASN A 112 -2.87 13.98 -7.93
C ASN A 112 -2.94 13.03 -6.73
N PHE A 113 -2.56 13.48 -5.53
CA PHE A 113 -2.40 12.59 -4.37
C PHE A 113 -3.68 11.83 -4.01
N SER A 114 -4.84 12.50 -4.04
CA SER A 114 -6.14 11.85 -3.78
C SER A 114 -6.42 10.71 -4.75
N SER A 115 -6.24 10.96 -6.06
CA SER A 115 -6.44 9.97 -7.11
C SER A 115 -5.46 8.81 -6.95
N ASN A 116 -4.18 9.12 -6.68
CA ASN A 116 -3.15 8.11 -6.50
C ASN A 116 -3.39 7.20 -5.28
N LEU A 117 -3.91 7.76 -4.17
CA LEU A 117 -4.35 6.97 -3.01
C LEU A 117 -5.59 6.12 -3.33
N GLY A 118 -6.50 6.62 -4.18
CA GLY A 118 -7.64 5.85 -4.68
C GLY A 118 -7.20 4.64 -5.50
N VAL A 119 -6.30 4.84 -6.45
CA VAL A 119 -5.71 3.77 -7.27
C VAL A 119 -4.98 2.74 -6.39
N LEU A 120 -4.18 3.21 -5.42
CA LEU A 120 -3.49 2.31 -4.48
C LEU A 120 -4.48 1.48 -3.65
N GLY A 121 -5.55 2.10 -3.14
CA GLY A 121 -6.61 1.40 -2.41
C GLY A 121 -7.31 0.34 -3.26
N ALA A 122 -7.60 0.64 -4.54
CA ALA A 122 -8.19 -0.32 -5.46
C ALA A 122 -7.27 -1.51 -5.73
N MET A 123 -5.95 -1.28 -5.89
CA MET A 123 -4.96 -2.35 -6.05
C MET A 123 -4.88 -3.25 -4.80
N LEU A 124 -5.01 -2.68 -3.59
CA LEU A 124 -5.04 -3.44 -2.34
C LEU A 124 -6.28 -4.33 -2.22
N LEU A 125 -7.45 -3.83 -2.64
CA LEU A 125 -8.68 -4.64 -2.68
C LEU A 125 -8.55 -5.77 -3.70
N GLU A 126 -8.02 -5.49 -4.89
CA GLU A 126 -7.75 -6.51 -5.90
C GLU A 126 -6.76 -7.57 -5.38
N LEU A 127 -5.71 -7.14 -4.66
CA LEU A 127 -4.75 -8.04 -4.04
C LEU A 127 -5.42 -8.92 -2.97
N LEU A 128 -6.24 -8.33 -2.10
CA LEU A 128 -7.00 -9.07 -1.09
C LEU A 128 -7.87 -10.16 -1.72
N ASP A 129 -8.60 -9.84 -2.78
CA ASP A 129 -9.47 -10.80 -3.46
C ASP A 129 -8.66 -11.95 -4.09
N ARG A 130 -7.53 -11.65 -4.74
CA ARG A 130 -6.64 -12.68 -5.30
C ARG A 130 -6.04 -13.57 -4.22
N VAL A 131 -5.63 -13.01 -3.09
CA VAL A 131 -5.09 -13.77 -1.96
C VAL A 131 -6.17 -14.68 -1.35
N LYS A 132 -7.42 -14.21 -1.23
CA LYS A 132 -8.55 -15.04 -0.77
C LYS A 132 -8.85 -16.22 -1.70
N ILE A 133 -8.84 -15.98 -3.01
CA ILE A 133 -9.03 -17.05 -4.01
C ILE A 133 -7.91 -18.09 -3.90
N GLU A 134 -6.66 -17.63 -3.80
CA GLU A 134 -5.50 -18.51 -3.64
C GLU A 134 -5.54 -19.31 -2.33
N ASP A 135 -5.98 -18.70 -1.23
CA ASP A 135 -6.19 -19.35 0.06
C ASP A 135 -7.27 -20.45 -0.02
N GLU A 136 -8.38 -20.19 -0.71
CA GLU A 136 -9.42 -21.19 -0.95
C GLU A 136 -8.91 -22.40 -1.75
N LEU A 137 -8.13 -22.16 -2.80
CA LEU A 137 -7.52 -23.23 -3.60
C LEU A 137 -6.54 -24.07 -2.78
N ASN A 138 -5.76 -23.43 -1.90
CA ASN A 138 -4.75 -24.09 -1.06
C ASN A 138 -5.35 -24.78 0.18
N ALA A 139 -6.57 -24.44 0.59
CA ALA A 139 -7.19 -24.98 1.80
C ALA A 139 -7.55 -26.48 1.69
N GLN A 140 -7.65 -27.03 0.48
CA GLN A 140 -7.86 -28.48 0.21
C GLN A 140 -8.97 -29.11 1.07
N GLY A 141 -10.12 -28.44 1.19
CA GLY A 141 -11.28 -28.91 1.96
C GLY A 141 -11.27 -28.53 3.45
N LYS A 142 -10.22 -27.88 3.94
CA LYS A 142 -10.24 -27.17 5.23
C LYS A 142 -10.83 -25.76 5.05
N PRO A 143 -11.32 -25.11 6.11
CA PRO A 143 -11.67 -23.70 6.04
C PRO A 143 -10.41 -22.86 5.68
N PRO A 144 -10.48 -21.98 4.68
CA PRO A 144 -9.38 -21.06 4.34
C PRO A 144 -9.11 -20.09 5.49
N ILE A 145 -7.87 -19.58 5.55
CA ILE A 145 -7.39 -18.65 6.59
C ILE A 145 -8.27 -17.41 6.65
N TRP A 146 -8.61 -16.83 5.50
CA TRP A 146 -9.32 -15.55 5.40
C TRP A 146 -10.67 -15.53 6.11
N LYS A 147 -11.35 -16.68 6.24
CA LYS A 147 -12.66 -16.77 6.92
C LYS A 147 -12.57 -16.53 8.42
N LYS A 148 -11.40 -16.67 9.02
CA LYS A 148 -11.15 -16.44 10.45
C LYS A 148 -10.17 -15.31 10.68
N GLU A 149 -9.66 -14.71 9.61
CA GLU A 149 -8.66 -13.66 9.66
C GLU A 149 -9.32 -12.33 10.04
N ALA A 150 -8.98 -11.81 11.22
CA ALA A 150 -9.52 -10.56 11.74
C ALA A 150 -9.11 -9.35 10.91
N ALA A 151 -8.01 -9.46 10.15
CA ALA A 151 -7.56 -8.40 9.26
C ALA A 151 -8.56 -8.11 8.11
N VAL A 152 -9.31 -9.11 7.62
CA VAL A 152 -10.12 -8.95 6.40
C VAL A 152 -11.24 -7.91 6.56
N PRO A 153 -12.09 -7.96 7.61
CA PRO A 153 -13.09 -6.91 7.83
C PRO A 153 -12.46 -5.53 8.01
N GLU A 154 -11.34 -5.44 8.75
CA GLU A 154 -10.64 -4.16 9.00
C GLU A 154 -10.11 -3.56 7.70
N ILE A 155 -9.52 -4.36 6.80
CA ILE A 155 -9.05 -3.90 5.48
C ILE A 155 -10.20 -3.28 4.69
N LEU A 156 -11.35 -3.95 4.63
CA LEU A 156 -12.51 -3.48 3.87
C LEU A 156 -13.06 -2.16 4.43
N GLU A 157 -13.10 -2.01 5.77
CA GLU A 157 -13.50 -0.77 6.43
C GLU A 157 -12.50 0.36 6.14
N LEU A 158 -11.20 0.10 6.25
CA LEU A 158 -10.16 1.10 6.06
C LEU A 158 -10.06 1.62 4.62
N LEU A 159 -10.35 0.76 3.63
CA LEU A 159 -10.26 1.07 2.20
C LEU A 159 -11.58 1.57 1.59
N ALA A 160 -12.67 1.55 2.35
CA ALA A 160 -13.93 2.13 1.94
C ALA A 160 -13.74 3.58 1.43
N PRO A 161 -14.47 3.98 0.37
CA PRO A 161 -14.31 5.29 -0.27
C PRO A 161 -14.62 6.46 0.66
#